data_AF-A0A671SW13-F1
#
_entry.id   AF-A0A671SW13-F1
#
_cell.length_a   1.000
_cell.length_b   1.000
_cell.length_c   1.000
_cell.angle_alpha   90.00
_cell.angle_beta   90.00
_cell.angle_gamma   90.00
#
_symmetry.space_group_name_H-M   'P 1'
#
loop_
_entity.id
_entity.type
_entity.pdbx_description
1 polymer ?
#
loop_
_entity_poly.entity_id
_entity_poly.type
_entity_poly.pdbx_seq_one_letter_code
_entity_poly.pdbx_strand_id
1 'polypeptide(L)'
;MSEKNEETFKSVDLEQQTEKSPEPEINPQESPSETETDKPSTPTAEAKVETTPSTNTSAVKAKWTSSVEQFKLKRFFVLRPGTLSHGIEDVKSLVNPTEDGAVQSVWLMAEIDHWNNEKERLVLITENTLLICKYDFVMLNCEQIQKISLNFIDRIFHGTFCFPPRTLLKREGEGVRVFWDKLNEPSFTSRWNPFSVDYPFTTFTYHPVKSANEELGHLCDIENFREQLTLAAQKAHSKNPVPGKANGVLVLNQPILIETYVGLMAVIGNQNKLGYCLARGNIGF
;
A
#
# COMPACT_ATOMS: atom_id res chain seq x y z
N MET A 1 -59.56 -16.61 20.84
CA MET A 1 -59.26 -16.03 19.51
C MET A 1 -58.15 -15.01 19.76
N SER A 2 -56.91 -15.17 19.32
CA SER A 2 -56.34 -16.06 18.31
C SER A 2 -54.87 -16.33 18.61
N GLU A 3 -54.35 -17.36 17.93
CA GLU A 3 -53.18 -18.17 18.24
C GLU A 3 -51.82 -17.47 18.06
N LYS A 4 -50.86 -17.93 18.87
CA LYS A 4 -49.42 -17.73 18.72
C LYS A 4 -48.91 -18.79 17.73
N ASN A 5 -48.43 -18.40 16.56
CA ASN A 5 -47.73 -19.31 15.64
C ASN A 5 -46.24 -19.31 15.97
N GLU A 6 -45.79 -20.44 16.51
CA GLU A 6 -44.40 -20.82 16.70
C GLU A 6 -43.97 -21.63 15.45
N GLU A 7 -43.32 -20.99 14.48
CA GLU A 7 -42.79 -21.71 13.32
C GLU A 7 -41.43 -22.32 13.68
N THR A 8 -41.47 -23.64 13.83
CA THR A 8 -40.31 -24.50 14.08
C THR A 8 -39.59 -24.75 12.75
N PHE A 9 -38.36 -24.28 12.60
CA PHE A 9 -37.52 -24.57 11.44
C PHE A 9 -37.11 -26.05 11.44
N LYS A 10 -37.56 -26.81 10.43
CA LYS A 10 -37.07 -28.16 10.15
C LYS A 10 -35.83 -28.08 9.24
N SER A 11 -34.72 -28.64 9.70
CA SER A 11 -33.52 -28.87 8.89
C SER A 11 -33.79 -29.98 7.86
N VAL A 12 -33.41 -29.74 6.61
CA VAL A 12 -33.44 -30.74 5.55
C VAL A 12 -32.02 -31.29 5.40
N ASP A 13 -31.83 -32.55 5.77
CA ASP A 13 -30.60 -33.32 5.55
C ASP A 13 -30.45 -33.60 4.04
N LEU A 14 -29.30 -33.21 3.49
CA LEU A 14 -28.94 -33.50 2.10
C LEU A 14 -27.93 -34.65 2.09
N GLU A 15 -28.40 -35.84 1.70
CA GLU A 15 -27.58 -37.06 1.58
C GLU A 15 -26.46 -36.87 0.55
N GLN A 16 -25.22 -37.10 0.99
CA GLN A 16 -24.03 -37.18 0.15
C GLN A 16 -24.04 -38.49 -0.65
N GLN A 17 -24.29 -38.40 -1.95
CA GLN A 17 -23.96 -39.50 -2.87
C GLN A 17 -22.46 -39.47 -3.17
N THR A 18 -21.85 -40.59 -2.80
CA THR A 18 -20.44 -40.93 -3.01
C THR A 18 -20.31 -41.57 -4.38
N GLU A 19 -19.59 -40.94 -5.31
CA GLU A 19 -19.05 -41.64 -6.47
C GLU A 19 -17.54 -41.44 -6.56
N LYS A 20 -16.88 -42.58 -6.71
CA LYS A 20 -15.45 -42.86 -6.56
C LYS A 20 -14.96 -43.37 -7.91
N SER A 21 -13.89 -42.79 -8.48
CA SER A 21 -13.06 -43.38 -9.54
C SER A 21 -11.89 -42.44 -9.93
N PRO A 22 -10.76 -42.94 -10.46
CA PRO A 22 -9.55 -43.14 -9.65
C PRO A 22 -8.31 -42.32 -10.11
N GLU A 23 -7.33 -42.24 -9.22
CA GLU A 23 -5.94 -41.82 -9.48
C GLU A 23 -5.24 -42.71 -10.53
N PRO A 24 -4.29 -42.17 -11.32
CA PRO A 24 -3.21 -42.95 -11.88
C PRO A 24 -1.95 -42.84 -11.01
N GLU A 25 -1.51 -43.99 -10.52
CA GLU A 25 -0.20 -44.24 -9.94
C GLU A 25 0.93 -43.90 -10.93
N ILE A 26 1.98 -43.22 -10.47
CA ILE A 26 3.30 -43.22 -11.12
C ILE A 26 4.34 -43.44 -10.04
N ASN A 27 5.05 -44.56 -10.12
CA ASN A 27 6.33 -44.78 -9.44
C ASN A 27 7.18 -45.78 -10.28
N PRO A 28 8.48 -45.99 -9.98
CA PRO A 28 9.59 -45.27 -10.61
C PRO A 28 10.66 -46.24 -11.17
N GLN A 29 11.34 -45.89 -12.26
CA GLN A 29 12.60 -46.53 -12.74
C GLN A 29 12.98 -45.81 -14.05
N GLU A 30 14.23 -45.52 -14.44
CA GLU A 30 15.55 -45.99 -14.02
C GLU A 30 16.57 -45.03 -14.69
N SER A 31 17.67 -44.70 -14.01
CA SER A 31 18.89 -44.19 -14.68
C SER A 31 19.61 -45.35 -15.39
N PRO A 32 20.56 -45.05 -16.28
CA PRO A 32 21.93 -45.30 -15.85
C PRO A 32 22.91 -44.15 -16.14
N SER A 33 23.79 -43.98 -15.14
CA SER A 33 25.15 -43.42 -15.18
C SER A 33 25.95 -43.92 -16.41
N GLU A 34 26.97 -43.21 -16.90
CA GLU A 34 28.32 -43.21 -16.31
C GLU A 34 29.26 -42.19 -17.01
N THR A 35 30.00 -41.42 -16.17
CA THR A 35 31.45 -41.06 -16.19
C THR A 35 32.10 -40.48 -17.49
N GLU A 36 33.06 -39.55 -17.51
CA GLU A 36 34.02 -39.03 -16.51
C GLU A 36 34.77 -37.80 -17.10
N THR A 37 35.26 -36.90 -16.22
CA THR A 37 36.51 -36.08 -16.22
C THR A 37 37.05 -35.42 -17.53
N ASP A 38 37.48 -34.15 -17.59
CA ASP A 38 38.57 -33.51 -16.83
C ASP A 38 38.64 -31.97 -17.07
N LYS A 39 39.25 -31.26 -16.11
CA LYS A 39 39.78 -29.87 -16.18
C LYS A 39 41.27 -29.96 -15.75
N PRO A 40 42.12 -28.91 -15.72
CA PRO A 40 42.14 -27.59 -16.37
C PRO A 40 43.51 -27.29 -17.05
N SER A 41 43.67 -26.14 -17.74
CA SER A 41 44.94 -25.38 -17.77
C SER A 41 44.81 -23.99 -18.43
N THR A 42 45.41 -22.99 -17.79
CA THR A 42 45.71 -21.62 -18.29
C THR A 42 47.24 -21.46 -18.34
N PRO A 43 47.81 -20.60 -19.21
CA PRO A 43 48.44 -19.32 -18.76
C PRO A 43 48.23 -18.16 -19.78
N THR A 44 47.94 -16.90 -19.42
CA THR A 44 48.75 -15.76 -18.90
C THR A 44 49.35 -14.79 -19.96
N ALA A 45 48.95 -13.50 -19.87
CA ALA A 45 49.57 -12.21 -20.32
C ALA A 45 49.76 -11.93 -21.84
N GLU A 46 49.64 -10.72 -22.42
CA GLU A 46 49.83 -9.33 -21.94
C GLU A 46 49.20 -8.25 -22.88
N ALA A 47 48.62 -7.20 -22.28
CA ALA A 47 48.51 -5.76 -22.61
C ALA A 47 48.49 -5.18 -24.05
N LYS A 48 47.48 -4.32 -24.34
CA LYS A 48 47.69 -2.91 -24.77
C LYS A 48 46.46 -2.03 -24.53
N VAL A 49 46.68 -0.89 -23.87
CA VAL A 49 45.74 0.22 -23.59
C VAL A 49 45.84 1.25 -24.71
N GLU A 50 44.70 1.77 -25.19
CA GLU A 50 44.61 3.11 -25.81
C GLU A 50 43.16 3.64 -25.74
N THR A 51 43.04 4.96 -25.58
CA THR A 51 41.97 5.64 -24.86
C THR A 51 41.13 6.54 -25.79
N THR A 52 39.81 6.62 -25.50
CA THR A 52 38.84 7.73 -25.78
C THR A 52 38.34 7.99 -27.21
N PRO A 53 37.19 8.72 -27.40
CA PRO A 53 35.86 8.47 -26.84
C PRO A 53 34.75 8.63 -27.90
N SER A 54 33.77 7.72 -27.97
CA SER A 54 32.60 7.91 -28.84
C SER A 54 31.31 7.65 -28.07
N THR A 55 30.74 8.77 -27.63
CA THR A 55 29.32 9.08 -27.40
C THR A 55 28.33 7.96 -27.74
N ASN A 56 27.92 7.18 -26.73
CA ASN A 56 26.67 6.42 -26.77
C ASN A 56 25.63 7.10 -25.88
N THR A 57 25.08 8.20 -26.41
CA THR A 57 23.81 8.74 -25.98
C THR A 57 22.71 7.80 -26.50
N SER A 58 22.26 6.85 -25.67
CA SER A 58 20.89 6.30 -25.67
C SER A 58 20.81 4.99 -24.88
N ALA A 59 20.18 5.05 -23.70
CA ALA A 59 19.21 4.07 -23.20
C ALA A 59 18.88 4.30 -21.70
N VAL A 60 18.78 5.57 -21.27
CA VAL A 60 17.98 5.89 -20.08
C VAL A 60 16.56 6.17 -20.57
N LYS A 61 15.85 5.13 -21.00
CA LYS A 61 14.44 5.20 -21.39
C LYS A 61 13.71 3.96 -20.88
N ALA A 62 12.76 4.22 -19.99
CA ALA A 62 11.69 3.36 -19.51
C ALA A 62 12.10 1.90 -19.21
N LYS A 63 12.27 1.59 -17.92
CA LYS A 63 12.35 0.22 -17.41
C LYS A 63 11.02 -0.48 -17.72
N TRP A 64 10.92 -1.14 -18.86
CA TRP A 64 9.77 -1.93 -19.25
C TRP A 64 9.51 -2.96 -18.16
N THR A 65 8.40 -2.79 -17.43
CA THR A 65 7.83 -3.86 -16.61
C THR A 65 7.60 -5.05 -17.54
N SER A 66 8.11 -6.24 -17.18
CA SER A 66 7.84 -7.49 -17.90
C SER A 66 6.35 -7.63 -18.23
N SER A 67 5.99 -8.28 -19.34
CA SER A 67 4.58 -8.50 -19.73
C SER A 67 3.75 -9.12 -18.59
N VAL A 68 4.38 -9.91 -17.73
CA VAL A 68 3.78 -10.48 -16.51
C VAL A 68 3.42 -9.40 -15.49
N GLU A 69 4.28 -8.42 -15.27
CA GLU A 69 4.05 -7.30 -14.34
C GLU A 69 2.96 -6.37 -14.87
N GLN A 70 2.95 -6.10 -16.18
CA GLN A 70 1.85 -5.37 -16.82
C GLN A 70 0.51 -6.10 -16.64
N PHE A 71 0.49 -7.43 -16.79
CA PHE A 71 -0.71 -8.23 -16.59
C PHE A 71 -1.19 -8.20 -15.13
N LYS A 72 -0.27 -8.30 -14.16
CA LYS A 72 -0.61 -8.16 -12.73
C LYS A 72 -1.19 -6.78 -12.41
N LEU A 73 -0.61 -5.72 -12.97
CA LEU A 73 -1.09 -4.35 -12.78
C LEU A 73 -2.50 -4.14 -13.34
N LYS A 74 -2.84 -4.72 -14.50
CA LYS A 74 -4.19 -4.63 -15.07
C LYS A 74 -5.30 -5.22 -14.19
N ARG A 75 -4.95 -5.99 -13.15
CA ARG A 75 -5.93 -6.51 -12.19
C ARG A 75 -6.44 -5.45 -11.21
N PHE A 76 -5.73 -4.33 -11.04
CA PHE A 76 -6.17 -3.25 -10.16
C PHE A 76 -7.36 -2.52 -10.78
N PHE A 77 -8.44 -2.37 -10.02
CA PHE A 77 -9.64 -1.67 -10.50
C PHE A 77 -9.37 -0.19 -10.78
N VAL A 78 -8.43 0.43 -10.04
CA VAL A 78 -8.02 1.82 -10.27
C VAL A 78 -7.44 2.08 -11.67
N LEU A 79 -6.92 1.05 -12.34
CA LEU A 79 -6.41 1.16 -13.71
C LEU A 79 -7.49 1.00 -14.77
N ARG A 80 -8.73 0.68 -14.40
CA ARG A 80 -9.83 0.60 -15.36
C ARG A 80 -10.14 2.00 -15.87
N PRO A 81 -10.35 2.18 -17.19
CA PRO A 81 -10.63 3.49 -17.76
C PRO A 81 -11.76 4.21 -17.02
N GLY A 82 -11.52 5.46 -16.61
CA GLY A 82 -12.49 6.32 -15.93
C GLY A 82 -12.75 6.01 -14.45
N THR A 83 -12.32 4.85 -13.93
CA THR A 83 -12.60 4.44 -12.54
C THR A 83 -11.90 5.35 -11.53
N LEU A 84 -10.62 5.66 -11.76
CA LEU A 84 -9.88 6.58 -10.91
C LEU A 84 -10.44 8.01 -10.98
N SER A 85 -10.70 8.52 -12.17
CA SER A 85 -11.24 9.88 -12.35
C SER A 85 -12.59 10.04 -11.66
N HIS A 86 -13.46 9.03 -11.78
CA HIS A 86 -14.74 9.00 -11.09
C HIS A 86 -14.56 8.99 -9.56
N GLY A 87 -13.67 8.15 -9.02
CA GLY A 87 -13.39 8.12 -7.59
C GLY A 87 -12.80 9.43 -7.05
N ILE A 88 -11.96 10.10 -7.84
CA ILE A 88 -11.44 11.43 -7.49
C ILE A 88 -12.58 12.47 -7.43
N GLU A 89 -13.48 12.44 -8.41
CA GLU A 89 -14.63 13.36 -8.45
C GLU A 89 -15.61 13.10 -7.30
N ASP A 90 -15.92 11.83 -7.03
CA ASP A 90 -16.79 11.43 -5.93
C ASP A 90 -16.22 11.89 -4.59
N VAL A 91 -14.95 11.59 -4.30
CA VAL A 91 -14.33 12.01 -3.03
C VAL A 91 -14.21 13.54 -2.92
N LYS A 92 -13.98 14.27 -4.03
CA LYS A 92 -14.01 15.73 -4.03
C LYS A 92 -15.41 16.28 -3.68
N SER A 93 -16.47 15.62 -4.12
CA SER A 93 -17.85 16.02 -3.80
C SER A 93 -18.18 15.88 -2.31
N LEU A 94 -17.48 15.00 -1.60
CA LEU A 94 -17.63 14.76 -0.16
C LEU A 94 -16.85 15.76 0.72
N VAL A 95 -16.02 16.62 0.14
CA VAL A 95 -15.28 17.66 0.85
C VAL A 95 -16.22 18.81 1.21
N ASN A 96 -16.25 19.22 2.47
CA ASN A 96 -17.05 20.36 2.92
C ASN A 96 -16.26 21.66 2.74
N PRO A 97 -16.63 22.57 1.82
CA PRO A 97 -15.86 23.79 1.58
C PRO A 97 -15.76 24.73 2.79
N THR A 98 -16.72 24.65 3.73
CA THR A 98 -16.74 25.53 4.91
C THR A 98 -15.77 25.06 6.00
N GLU A 99 -15.68 23.75 6.21
CA GLU A 99 -14.86 23.15 7.26
C GLU A 99 -13.46 22.80 6.75
N ASP A 100 -13.41 22.06 5.64
CA ASP A 100 -12.18 21.54 5.05
C ASP A 100 -11.44 22.63 4.24
N GLY A 101 -12.20 23.52 3.61
CA GLY A 101 -11.67 24.52 2.69
C GLY A 101 -11.49 23.98 1.26
N ALA A 102 -10.81 24.75 0.41
CA ALA A 102 -10.59 24.36 -0.98
C ALA A 102 -9.63 23.15 -1.09
N VAL A 103 -9.93 22.24 -2.02
CA VAL A 103 -9.05 21.11 -2.35
C VAL A 103 -7.80 21.62 -3.06
N GLN A 104 -6.62 21.36 -2.49
CA GLN A 104 -5.33 21.73 -3.07
C GLN A 104 -4.79 20.63 -3.98
N SER A 105 -4.83 19.38 -3.51
CA SER A 105 -4.36 18.22 -4.27
C SER A 105 -5.00 16.91 -3.84
N VAL A 106 -4.88 15.91 -4.72
CA VAL A 106 -5.40 14.55 -4.53
C VAL A 106 -4.28 13.57 -4.84
N TRP A 107 -4.22 12.47 -4.10
CA TRP A 107 -3.15 11.48 -4.16
C TRP A 107 -3.73 10.07 -4.05
N LEU A 108 -3.08 9.11 -4.71
CA LEU A 108 -3.38 7.69 -4.58
C LEU A 108 -2.22 7.03 -3.85
N MET A 109 -2.47 6.55 -2.63
CA MET A 109 -1.43 6.04 -1.75
C MET A 109 -1.82 4.69 -1.15
N ALA A 110 -0.81 3.98 -0.67
CA ALA A 110 -1.02 2.85 0.21
C ALA A 110 -0.78 3.31 1.65
N GLU A 111 -1.82 3.27 2.46
CA GLU A 111 -1.71 3.45 3.90
C GLU A 111 -1.18 2.15 4.53
N ILE A 112 -0.19 2.27 5.41
CA ILE A 112 0.35 1.19 6.23
C ILE A 112 -0.19 1.37 7.65
N ASP A 113 -0.95 0.39 8.13
CA ASP A 113 -1.40 0.35 9.52
C ASP A 113 -0.29 -0.09 10.49
N HIS A 114 -0.56 -0.05 11.79
CA HIS A 114 0.38 -0.46 12.84
C HIS A 114 0.74 -1.95 12.81
N TRP A 115 -0.05 -2.77 12.10
CA TRP A 115 0.21 -4.19 11.85
C TRP A 115 0.92 -4.45 10.52
N ASN A 116 1.42 -3.39 9.86
CA ASN A 116 2.09 -3.45 8.57
C ASN A 116 1.18 -3.88 7.39
N ASN A 117 -0.15 -3.81 7.50
CA ASN A 117 -1.02 -4.08 6.36
C ASN A 117 -1.10 -2.85 5.47
N GLU A 118 -0.89 -3.08 4.17
CA GLU A 118 -1.13 -2.07 3.14
C GLU A 118 -2.61 -1.99 2.79
N LYS A 119 -3.15 -0.77 2.71
CA LYS A 119 -4.53 -0.49 2.31
C LYS A 119 -4.55 0.63 1.27
N GLU A 120 -5.28 0.45 0.18
CA GLU A 120 -5.46 1.45 -0.87
C GLU A 120 -6.28 2.64 -0.34
N ARG A 121 -5.78 3.87 -0.54
CA ARG A 121 -6.42 5.11 -0.09
C ARG A 121 -6.34 6.21 -1.14
N LEU A 122 -7.43 6.95 -1.25
CA LEU A 122 -7.41 8.28 -1.85
C LEU A 122 -7.14 9.30 -0.74
N VAL A 123 -6.14 10.14 -0.91
CA VAL A 123 -5.73 11.14 0.08
C VAL A 123 -5.90 12.53 -0.51
N LEU A 124 -6.65 13.40 0.16
CA LEU A 124 -6.89 14.77 -0.28
C LEU A 124 -6.26 15.74 0.70
N ILE A 125 -5.51 16.70 0.16
CA ILE A 125 -4.99 17.82 0.92
C ILE A 125 -5.88 19.02 0.62
N THR A 126 -6.53 19.56 1.65
CA THR A 126 -7.34 20.79 1.56
C THR A 126 -6.63 21.93 2.27
N GLU A 127 -7.27 23.08 2.43
CA GLU A 127 -6.67 24.21 3.17
C GLU A 127 -6.55 23.96 4.67
N ASN A 128 -7.52 23.26 5.27
CA ASN A 128 -7.59 23.08 6.72
C ASN A 128 -7.47 21.61 7.13
N THR A 129 -7.79 20.65 6.27
CA THR A 129 -7.84 19.21 6.61
C THR A 129 -7.12 18.31 5.60
N LEU A 130 -6.51 17.25 6.12
CA LEU A 130 -6.06 16.09 5.37
C LEU A 130 -7.17 15.03 5.46
N LEU A 131 -7.72 14.64 4.30
CA LEU A 131 -8.73 13.58 4.22
C LEU A 131 -8.08 12.30 3.72
N ILE A 132 -8.29 11.20 4.44
CA ILE A 132 -7.85 9.86 4.07
C ILE A 132 -9.10 9.03 3.82
N CYS A 133 -9.33 8.68 2.56
CA CYS A 133 -10.56 8.06 2.10
C CYS A 133 -10.31 6.60 1.72
N LYS A 134 -11.05 5.70 2.36
CA LYS A 134 -11.21 4.31 1.92
C LYS A 134 -12.25 4.32 0.80
N TYR A 135 -11.77 4.21 -0.43
CA TYR A 135 -12.62 4.17 -1.62
C TYR A 135 -12.64 2.76 -2.19
N ASP A 136 -13.84 2.21 -2.41
CA ASP A 136 -13.99 0.92 -3.09
C ASP A 136 -14.08 1.17 -4.60
N PHE A 137 -13.00 0.85 -5.33
CA PHE A 137 -12.98 0.95 -6.80
C PHE A 137 -13.76 -0.17 -7.51
N VAL A 138 -14.25 -1.17 -6.78
CA VAL A 138 -15.15 -2.22 -7.28
C VAL A 138 -16.60 -1.72 -7.24
N MET A 139 -17.04 -1.20 -6.08
CA MET A 139 -18.40 -0.69 -5.88
C MET A 139 -18.59 0.78 -6.27
N LEU A 140 -17.50 1.52 -6.50
CA LEU A 140 -17.49 2.95 -6.80
C LEU A 140 -18.15 3.80 -5.71
N ASN A 141 -17.74 3.59 -4.46
CA ASN A 141 -18.22 4.40 -3.33
C ASN A 141 -17.12 4.67 -2.30
N CYS A 142 -17.29 5.73 -1.52
CA CYS A 142 -16.45 6.02 -0.36
C CYS A 142 -17.01 5.36 0.91
N GLU A 143 -16.31 4.35 1.43
CA GLU A 143 -16.75 3.62 2.63
C GLU A 143 -16.42 4.33 3.94
N GLN A 144 -15.26 5.01 3.99
CA GLN A 144 -14.77 5.66 5.20
C GLN A 144 -13.94 6.89 4.85
N ILE A 145 -14.15 7.97 5.60
CA ILE A 145 -13.35 9.19 5.52
C ILE A 145 -12.78 9.49 6.91
N GLN A 146 -11.46 9.53 7.02
CA GLN A 146 -10.77 10.04 8.18
C GLN A 146 -10.32 11.48 7.88
N LYS A 147 -10.80 12.44 8.69
CA LYS A 147 -10.41 13.85 8.58
C LYS A 147 -9.42 14.20 9.68
N ILE A 148 -8.28 14.77 9.30
CA ILE A 148 -7.23 15.21 10.22
C ILE A 148 -7.01 16.70 9.98
N SER A 149 -7.22 17.55 10.98
CA SER A 149 -6.95 18.98 10.82
C SER A 149 -5.45 19.22 10.66
N LEU A 150 -5.06 19.93 9.61
CA LEU A 150 -3.67 20.24 9.27
C LEU A 150 -2.97 21.03 10.39
N ASN A 151 -3.72 21.84 11.15
CA ASN A 151 -3.20 22.58 12.32
C ASN A 151 -2.62 21.66 13.41
N PHE A 152 -3.14 20.43 13.51
CA PHE A 152 -2.68 19.47 14.50
C PHE A 152 -1.45 18.70 14.03
N ILE A 153 -1.12 18.69 12.75
CA ILE A 153 0.06 18.00 12.24
C ILE A 153 1.30 18.67 12.84
N ASP A 154 2.10 17.89 13.56
CA ASP A 154 3.26 18.38 14.29
C ASP A 154 4.56 17.86 13.70
N ARG A 155 4.58 16.61 13.24
CA ARG A 155 5.76 15.92 12.75
C ARG A 155 5.43 15.14 11.49
N ILE A 156 6.33 15.23 10.51
CA ILE A 156 6.29 14.43 9.29
C ILE A 156 7.64 13.73 9.19
N PHE A 157 7.64 12.40 9.27
CA PHE A 157 8.85 11.62 9.05
C PHE A 157 8.86 11.09 7.63
N HIS A 158 10.04 11.09 7.03
CA HIS A 158 10.28 10.50 5.74
C HIS A 158 11.49 9.57 5.83
N GLY A 159 11.36 8.34 5.34
CA GLY A 159 12.48 7.41 5.33
C GLY A 159 12.08 5.98 5.10
N THR A 160 13.06 5.09 5.20
CA THR A 160 12.90 3.65 5.02
C THR A 160 12.23 2.99 6.22
N PHE A 161 11.56 1.87 5.99
CA PHE A 161 10.90 1.12 7.06
C PHE A 161 11.91 0.33 7.89
N CYS A 162 11.73 0.34 9.20
CA CYS A 162 12.52 -0.44 10.16
C CYS A 162 11.59 -1.22 11.10
N PHE A 163 12.09 -2.36 11.59
CA PHE A 163 11.35 -3.24 12.49
C PHE A 163 12.11 -3.42 13.81
N PRO A 164 11.39 -3.71 14.92
CA PRO A 164 12.01 -4.01 16.20
C PRO A 164 13.05 -5.13 16.11
N PRO A 165 14.09 -5.11 16.97
CA PRO A 165 15.02 -6.21 17.10
C PRO A 165 14.24 -7.51 17.38
N ARG A 166 14.59 -8.61 16.70
CA ARG A 166 13.97 -9.96 16.75
C ARG A 166 12.74 -10.17 15.84
N THR A 167 12.30 -9.17 15.09
CA THR A 167 11.29 -9.36 14.04
C THR A 167 11.95 -9.90 12.76
N LEU A 168 11.36 -10.94 12.15
CA LEU A 168 11.82 -11.50 10.85
C LEU A 168 11.24 -10.77 9.63
N LEU A 169 10.40 -9.77 9.85
CA LEU A 169 9.82 -8.94 8.80
C LEU A 169 10.90 -8.06 8.18
N LYS A 170 10.97 -8.09 6.86
CA LYS A 170 11.72 -7.12 6.06
C LYS A 170 10.76 -6.52 5.06
N ARG A 171 10.83 -5.20 4.91
CA ARG A 171 10.05 -4.44 3.95
C ARG A 171 11.00 -3.50 3.25
N GLU A 172 10.97 -3.54 1.92
CA GLU A 172 11.68 -2.58 1.10
C GLU A 172 10.81 -1.36 0.82
N GLY A 173 11.46 -0.22 0.60
CA GLY A 173 10.82 1.03 0.24
C GLY A 173 10.81 2.06 1.35
N GLU A 174 10.24 3.20 0.98
CA GLU A 174 10.17 4.40 1.78
C GLU A 174 8.71 4.76 2.03
N GLY A 175 8.51 5.58 3.05
CA GLY A 175 7.20 6.10 3.39
C GLY A 175 7.27 7.45 4.06
N VAL A 176 6.10 8.06 4.17
CA VAL A 176 5.87 9.29 4.92
C VAL A 176 4.96 8.99 6.09
N ARG A 177 5.42 9.23 7.31
CA ARG A 177 4.59 9.13 8.51
C ARG A 177 4.19 10.51 8.98
N VAL A 178 2.89 10.73 9.10
CA VAL A 178 2.30 12.00 9.54
C VAL A 178 1.78 11.81 10.95
N PHE A 179 2.21 12.65 11.88
CA PHE A 179 1.75 12.67 13.27
C PHE A 179 0.87 13.91 13.49
N TRP A 180 -0.22 13.74 14.26
CA TRP A 180 -1.10 14.85 14.66
C TRP A 180 -1.30 14.98 16.17
N ASP A 181 -0.80 14.02 16.95
CA ASP A 181 -0.81 14.09 18.41
C ASP A 181 0.51 13.59 19.01
N LYS A 182 0.99 14.30 20.03
CA LYS A 182 2.26 14.05 20.72
C LYS A 182 2.10 13.13 21.93
N LEU A 183 0.90 12.99 22.49
CA LEU A 183 0.73 12.58 23.89
C LEU A 183 0.03 11.24 24.10
N ASN A 184 -0.66 10.70 23.09
CA ASN A 184 -1.34 9.42 23.24
C ASN A 184 -0.47 8.28 22.71
N GLU A 185 0.26 7.62 23.59
CA GLU A 185 0.75 6.29 23.24
C GLU A 185 -0.45 5.35 23.10
N PRO A 186 -0.52 4.55 22.03
CA PRO A 186 -1.60 3.59 21.83
C PRO A 186 -1.64 2.62 23.02
N SER A 187 -2.83 2.30 23.51
CA SER A 187 -2.96 1.36 24.62
C SER A 187 -2.33 0.01 24.27
N PHE A 188 -1.93 -0.78 25.28
CA PHE A 188 -1.41 -2.13 25.03
C PHE A 188 -2.41 -2.99 24.24
N THR A 189 -3.71 -2.88 24.55
CA THR A 189 -4.78 -3.57 23.81
C THR A 189 -4.86 -3.14 22.34
N SER A 190 -4.66 -1.86 22.06
CA SER A 190 -4.65 -1.32 20.69
C SER A 190 -3.45 -1.85 19.88
N ARG A 191 -2.29 -1.98 20.53
CA ARG A 191 -1.08 -2.59 19.94
C ARG A 191 -1.32 -4.03 19.50
N TRP A 192 -2.11 -4.80 20.25
CA TRP A 192 -2.46 -6.19 19.93
C TRP A 192 -3.71 -6.35 19.07
N ASN A 193 -4.45 -5.28 18.78
CA ASN A 193 -5.64 -5.34 17.94
C ASN A 193 -5.30 -4.94 16.49
N PRO A 194 -5.38 -5.85 15.50
CA PRO A 194 -5.12 -5.52 14.08
C PRO A 194 -6.12 -4.52 13.48
N PHE A 195 -7.27 -4.30 14.12
CA PHE A 195 -8.32 -3.38 13.68
C PHE A 195 -8.36 -2.07 14.47
N SER A 196 -7.37 -1.81 15.32
CA SER A 196 -7.32 -0.55 16.06
C SER A 196 -7.10 0.64 15.13
N VAL A 197 -7.85 1.73 15.38
CA VAL A 197 -7.80 2.99 14.59
C VAL A 197 -7.40 4.19 15.44
N ASP A 198 -7.08 3.98 16.71
CA ASP A 198 -6.76 4.99 17.72
C ASP A 198 -5.30 5.45 17.69
N TYR A 199 -4.61 5.24 16.57
CA TYR A 199 -3.22 5.64 16.42
C TYR A 199 -3.11 7.11 16.02
N PRO A 200 -2.30 7.93 16.72
CA PRO A 200 -2.14 9.37 16.45
C PRO A 200 -1.22 9.67 15.26
N PHE A 201 -1.07 8.70 14.36
CA PHE A 201 -0.29 8.82 13.14
C PHE A 201 -0.85 7.92 12.04
N THR A 202 -0.53 8.27 10.81
CA THR A 202 -0.73 7.41 9.65
C THR A 202 0.56 7.36 8.84
N THR A 203 0.79 6.25 8.16
CA THR A 203 2.00 6.03 7.37
C THR A 203 1.59 5.75 5.94
N PHE A 204 2.13 6.52 4.99
CA PHE A 204 1.91 6.30 3.57
C PHE A 204 3.14 5.71 2.91
N THR A 205 2.89 4.88 1.90
CA THR A 205 3.90 4.33 1.02
C THR A 205 3.39 4.35 -0.42
N TYR A 206 4.26 3.95 -1.35
CA TYR A 206 3.99 4.07 -2.76
C TYR A 206 2.89 3.09 -3.16
N HIS A 207 1.97 3.55 -3.99
CA HIS A 207 0.99 2.64 -4.58
C HIS A 207 1.68 1.69 -5.58
N PRO A 208 1.32 0.39 -5.63
CA PRO A 208 1.90 -0.56 -6.57
C PRO A 208 1.75 -0.14 -8.05
N VAL A 209 0.72 0.66 -8.36
CA VAL A 209 0.43 1.12 -9.72
C VAL A 209 1.25 2.33 -10.17
N LYS A 210 2.18 2.85 -9.34
CA LYS A 210 3.00 4.03 -9.67
C LYS A 210 3.72 3.92 -11.02
N SER A 211 4.12 2.70 -11.38
CA SER A 211 4.90 2.43 -12.60
C SER A 211 4.02 2.10 -13.82
N ALA A 212 2.69 2.16 -13.68
CA ALA A 212 1.77 1.75 -14.74
C ALA A 212 1.58 2.85 -15.81
N ASN A 213 1.51 4.11 -15.40
CA ASN A 213 1.34 5.27 -16.28
C ASN A 213 2.07 6.50 -15.69
N GLU A 214 2.42 7.47 -16.53
CA GLU A 214 3.05 8.73 -16.11
C GLU A 214 2.12 9.55 -15.21
N GLU A 215 0.84 9.65 -15.55
CA GLU A 215 -0.18 10.33 -14.73
C GLU A 215 -0.29 9.72 -13.32
N LEU A 216 -0.24 8.39 -13.24
CA LEU A 216 -0.25 7.66 -11.97
C LEU A 216 1.06 7.82 -11.21
N GLY A 217 2.19 7.94 -11.92
CA GLY A 217 3.48 8.26 -11.35
C GLY A 217 3.42 9.57 -10.56
N HIS A 218 2.83 10.61 -11.15
CA HIS A 218 2.61 11.90 -10.46
C HIS A 218 1.61 11.79 -9.30
N LEU A 219 0.52 11.05 -9.47
CA LEU A 219 -0.52 10.90 -8.44
C LEU A 219 -0.07 10.04 -7.23
N CYS A 220 0.90 9.15 -7.44
CA CYS A 220 1.42 8.23 -6.42
C CYS A 220 2.78 8.68 -5.87
N ASP A 221 3.23 9.91 -6.18
CA ASP A 221 4.52 10.42 -5.75
C ASP A 221 4.48 10.90 -4.29
N ILE A 222 5.22 10.20 -3.43
CA ILE A 222 5.32 10.49 -2.01
C ILE A 222 6.11 11.78 -1.74
N GLU A 223 7.12 12.08 -2.54
CA GLU A 223 8.00 13.23 -2.31
C GLU A 223 7.24 14.53 -2.53
N ASN A 224 6.57 14.64 -3.68
CA ASN A 224 5.71 15.79 -4.00
C ASN A 224 4.54 15.89 -3.01
N PHE A 225 3.95 14.76 -2.61
CA PHE A 225 2.94 14.74 -1.54
C PHE A 225 3.47 15.31 -0.22
N ARG A 226 4.66 14.89 0.22
CA ARG A 226 5.29 15.38 1.46
C ARG A 226 5.48 16.89 1.41
N GLU A 227 5.98 17.40 0.30
CA GLU A 227 6.20 18.83 0.09
C GLU A 227 4.88 19.61 0.18
N GLN A 228 3.86 19.17 -0.56
CA GLN A 228 2.54 19.82 -0.53
C GLN A 228 1.87 19.72 0.84
N LEU A 229 1.99 18.58 1.52
CA LEU A 229 1.46 18.41 2.88
C LEU A 229 2.16 19.34 3.86
N THR A 230 3.48 19.46 3.76
CA THR A 230 4.27 20.36 4.62
C THR A 230 3.85 21.81 4.42
N LEU A 231 3.72 22.25 3.17
CA LEU A 231 3.27 23.60 2.84
C LEU A 231 1.85 23.88 3.33
N ALA A 232 0.92 22.94 3.09
CA ALA A 232 -0.46 23.06 3.54
C ALA A 232 -0.56 23.11 5.06
N ALA A 233 0.19 22.27 5.77
CA ALA A 233 0.20 22.24 7.23
C ALA A 233 0.85 23.50 7.85
N GLN A 234 1.91 24.04 7.24
CA GLN A 234 2.49 25.33 7.65
C GLN A 234 1.51 26.50 7.45
N LYS A 235 0.82 26.54 6.30
CA LYS A 235 -0.22 27.54 6.02
C LYS A 235 -1.37 27.45 7.02
N ALA A 236 -1.84 26.24 7.31
CA ALA A 236 -2.91 25.99 8.27
C ALA A 236 -2.50 26.43 9.69
N HIS A 237 -1.28 26.07 10.12
CA HIS A 237 -0.72 26.48 11.40
C HIS A 237 -0.62 28.01 11.55
N SER A 238 -0.27 28.71 10.46
CA SER A 238 -0.18 30.18 10.44
C SER A 238 -1.56 30.84 10.58
N LYS A 239 -2.61 30.20 10.04
CA LYS A 239 -3.99 30.68 10.12
C LYS A 239 -4.60 30.43 11.51
N ASN A 240 -4.34 29.24 12.08
CA ASN A 240 -4.93 28.78 13.33
C ASN A 240 -3.87 28.07 14.20
N PRO A 241 -3.07 28.83 14.96
CA PRO A 241 -2.03 28.25 15.80
C PRO A 241 -2.64 27.52 17.00
N VAL A 242 -2.21 26.28 17.22
CA VAL A 242 -2.66 25.48 18.38
C VAL A 242 -1.78 25.80 19.60
N PRO A 243 -2.36 26.12 20.77
CA PRO A 243 -1.61 26.35 22.01
C PRO A 243 -0.68 25.17 22.32
N GLY A 244 0.61 25.45 22.55
CA GLY A 244 1.62 24.41 22.84
C GLY A 244 2.27 23.76 21.60
N LYS A 245 1.89 24.14 20.37
CA LYS A 245 2.51 23.68 19.11
C LYS A 245 3.21 24.79 18.32
N ALA A 246 3.75 25.82 18.98
CA ALA A 246 4.28 27.05 18.35
C ALA A 246 5.46 26.86 17.36
N ASN A 247 6.10 25.70 17.33
CA ASN A 247 7.26 25.44 16.46
C ASN A 247 6.89 25.03 15.02
N GLY A 248 5.62 25.10 14.64
CA GLY A 248 5.15 24.67 13.32
C GLY A 248 5.38 23.18 13.07
N VAL A 249 5.40 22.80 11.80
CA VAL A 249 5.51 21.40 11.35
C VAL A 249 6.98 21.02 11.24
N LEU A 250 7.40 19.99 11.98
CA LEU A 250 8.75 19.45 11.95
C LEU A 250 8.87 18.32 10.92
N VAL A 251 9.64 18.53 9.86
CA VAL A 251 9.94 17.50 8.86
C VAL A 251 11.28 16.84 9.21
N LEU A 252 11.30 15.52 9.38
CA LEU A 252 12.50 14.75 9.71
C LEU A 252 12.73 13.62 8.70
N ASN A 253 13.95 13.51 8.20
CA ASN A 253 14.37 12.37 7.40
C ASN A 253 14.95 11.29 8.32
N GLN A 254 14.12 10.35 8.74
CA GLN A 254 14.53 9.27 9.63
C GLN A 254 13.76 7.97 9.36
N PRO A 255 14.34 6.81 9.70
CA PRO A 255 13.67 5.55 9.49
C PRO A 255 12.36 5.44 10.27
N ILE A 256 11.36 4.83 9.64
CA ILE A 256 10.01 4.69 10.17
C ILE A 256 9.90 3.32 10.85
N LEU A 257 9.84 3.32 12.18
CA LEU A 257 9.67 2.09 12.97
C LEU A 257 8.22 1.57 12.87
N ILE A 258 8.05 0.31 12.49
CA ILE A 258 6.77 -0.39 12.51
C ILE A 258 6.78 -1.41 13.66
N GLU A 259 6.00 -1.17 14.72
CA GLU A 259 5.97 -1.96 15.96
C GLU A 259 5.27 -3.33 15.84
N THR A 260 5.33 -3.98 14.67
CA THR A 260 4.71 -5.30 14.47
C THR A 260 5.67 -6.41 14.90
N TYR A 261 5.36 -7.09 16.01
CA TYR A 261 6.09 -8.26 16.49
C TYR A 261 5.58 -9.58 15.89
N VAL A 262 4.30 -9.67 15.54
CA VAL A 262 3.63 -10.88 15.02
C VAL A 262 3.03 -10.60 13.63
N GLY A 263 3.89 -10.35 12.64
CA GLY A 263 3.45 -9.84 11.33
C GLY A 263 3.31 -10.85 10.20
N LEU A 264 3.34 -12.17 10.47
CA LEU A 264 3.24 -13.17 9.38
C LEU A 264 1.97 -12.99 8.54
N MET A 265 0.84 -12.69 9.20
CA MET A 265 -0.42 -12.42 8.52
C MET A 265 -0.35 -11.20 7.61
N ALA A 266 0.36 -10.14 8.04
CA ALA A 266 0.54 -8.95 7.21
C ALA A 266 1.44 -9.20 6.00
N VAL A 267 2.45 -10.06 6.13
CA VAL A 267 3.27 -10.49 4.98
C VAL A 267 2.40 -11.20 3.94
N ILE A 268 1.60 -12.18 4.38
CA ILE A 268 0.69 -12.93 3.50
C ILE A 268 -0.34 -11.98 2.86
N GLY A 269 -0.90 -11.06 3.65
CA GLY A 269 -1.88 -10.08 3.18
C GLY A 269 -1.30 -9.13 2.14
N ASN A 270 -0.10 -8.60 2.38
CA ASN A 270 0.58 -7.68 1.48
C ASN A 270 1.07 -8.37 0.20
N GLN A 271 1.56 -9.60 0.30
CA GLN A 271 1.99 -10.38 -0.86
C GLN A 271 0.81 -10.67 -1.79
N ASN A 272 -0.37 -10.96 -1.22
CA ASN A 272 -1.62 -11.14 -1.96
C ASN A 272 -2.39 -9.83 -2.23
N LYS A 273 -1.80 -8.69 -1.84
CA LYS A 273 -2.34 -7.34 -2.00
C LYS A 273 -3.79 -7.20 -1.51
N LEU A 274 -4.12 -7.84 -0.39
CA LEU A 274 -5.48 -7.94 0.13
C LEU A 274 -6.15 -6.60 0.40
N GLY A 275 -5.40 -5.57 0.80
CA GLY A 275 -5.95 -4.24 1.03
C GLY A 275 -6.14 -3.38 -0.22
N TYR A 276 -6.01 -3.95 -1.43
CA TYR A 276 -6.21 -3.26 -2.70
C TYR A 276 -7.41 -3.82 -3.46
N CYS A 277 -8.07 -2.94 -4.22
CA CYS A 277 -9.17 -3.28 -5.11
C CYS A 277 -8.61 -4.01 -6.35
N LEU A 278 -8.57 -5.34 -6.26
CA LEU A 278 -7.99 -6.24 -7.26
C LEU A 278 -9.01 -7.26 -7.75
N ALA A 279 -9.00 -7.52 -9.05
CA ALA A 279 -9.72 -8.66 -9.62
C ALA A 279 -9.04 -9.97 -9.17
N ARG A 280 -9.74 -10.77 -8.36
CA ARG A 280 -9.20 -11.98 -7.70
C ARG A 280 -9.52 -13.31 -8.39
N GLY A 281 -9.77 -13.28 -9.69
CA GLY A 281 -9.97 -14.46 -10.52
C GLY A 281 -11.18 -14.30 -11.41
N ASN A 282 -11.16 -15.00 -12.54
CA ASN A 282 -12.35 -15.33 -13.31
C ASN A 282 -12.57 -16.83 -13.11
N ILE A 283 -13.54 -17.22 -12.28
CA ILE A 283 -14.16 -18.54 -12.42
C ILE A 283 -15.26 -18.31 -13.45
N GLY A 284 -14.88 -18.42 -14.73
CA GLY A 284 -15.82 -18.43 -15.84
C GLY A 284 -16.05 -19.88 -16.28
N PHE A 285 -17.31 -20.27 -16.40
CA PHE A 285 -17.73 -21.52 -17.03
C PHE A 285 -17.85 -21.30 -18.54
#